data_AF-A0A7X0U0S0-F1
#
_entry.id   AF-A0A7X0U0S0-F1
#
_cell.length_a   1.000
_cell.length_b   1.000
_cell.length_c   1.000
_cell.angle_alpha   90.00
_cell.angle_beta   90.00
_cell.angle_gamma   90.00
#
_symmetry.space_group_name_H-M   'P 1'
#
loop_
_entity.id
_entity.type
_entity.pdbx_description
1 polymer ?
#
loop_
_entity_poly.entity_id
_entity_poly.type
_entity_poly.pdbx_seq_one_letter_code
_entity_poly.pdbx_strand_id
1 'polypeptide(L)'
;MPYLTQLADVARRTGHPVTEVAGWKSRGHGPQPEVQGIVCHHTAGPAGGGDYPSLAVVRDGRPGLSGPLSQFGLGRSGRIYVIAAGRCWHNAPSTSPRHDNSSSLGIEAENNGSQPWPEVQLDAYRRLCAELCREFGLGASRVRAHREVNTAKPDPHSIDMTDFRAAVAALIAGAPGPSWTEDLVKELPLIRLGDDNYDVKTVRGCLFARGHVPPAAYATVQDGLEGWLKSTRCDDGLVELVRRFQQAEGIDPDGLVGPSTWAPLLRV
;
A
#
# COMPACT_ATOMS: atom_id res chain seq x y z
N MET A 1 -25.18 14.29 10.12
CA MET A 1 -23.84 13.69 10.24
C MET A 1 -23.27 13.55 8.84
N PRO A 2 -22.02 13.92 8.59
CA PRO A 2 -21.48 13.95 7.23
C PRO A 2 -21.04 12.56 6.75
N TYR A 3 -21.03 12.38 5.43
CA TYR A 3 -20.19 11.35 4.81
C TYR A 3 -18.73 11.80 4.95
N LEU A 4 -17.83 10.85 5.24
CA LEU A 4 -16.40 11.10 5.46
C LEU A 4 -15.67 11.25 4.12
N THR A 5 -15.90 12.36 3.43
CA THR A 5 -15.33 12.60 2.08
C THR A 5 -13.83 12.92 2.08
N GLN A 6 -13.19 12.98 3.24
CA GLN A 6 -11.74 13.17 3.39
C GLN A 6 -10.93 11.86 3.32
N LEU A 7 -11.59 10.70 3.36
CA LEU A 7 -10.90 9.40 3.49
C LEU A 7 -9.90 9.09 2.36
N ALA A 8 -10.09 9.62 1.15
CA ALA A 8 -9.11 9.47 0.07
C ALA A 8 -7.80 10.23 0.34
N ASP A 9 -7.89 11.42 0.91
CA ASP A 9 -6.69 12.20 1.26
C ASP A 9 -5.96 11.56 2.43
N VAL A 10 -6.69 11.02 3.42
CA VAL A 10 -6.13 10.20 4.50
C VAL A 10 -5.35 9.01 3.94
N ALA A 11 -5.93 8.27 2.98
CA ALA A 11 -5.25 7.14 2.35
C ALA A 11 -3.99 7.58 1.59
N ARG A 12 -4.00 8.74 0.92
CA ARG A 12 -2.82 9.25 0.18
C ARG A 12 -1.65 9.59 1.09
N ARG A 13 -1.90 10.04 2.33
CA ARG A 13 -0.83 10.33 3.31
C ARG A 13 0.02 9.10 3.64
N THR A 14 -0.46 7.89 3.37
CA THR A 14 0.32 6.65 3.57
C THR A 14 1.51 6.52 2.62
N GLY A 15 1.50 7.22 1.49
CA GLY A 15 2.46 7.04 0.39
C GLY A 15 2.17 5.84 -0.50
N HIS A 16 1.14 5.04 -0.22
CA HIS A 16 0.74 3.91 -1.06
C HIS A 16 -0.20 4.34 -2.21
N PRO A 17 -0.25 3.59 -3.33
CA PRO A 17 -1.19 3.86 -4.41
C PRO A 17 -2.65 3.85 -3.93
N VAL A 18 -3.41 4.88 -4.26
CA VAL A 18 -4.83 4.99 -3.88
C VAL A 18 -5.73 4.93 -5.10
N THR A 19 -6.81 4.15 -5.01
CA THR A 19 -7.88 4.08 -5.99
C THR A 19 -9.19 4.54 -5.35
N GLU A 20 -9.74 5.67 -5.82
CA GLU A 20 -11.09 6.08 -5.49
C GLU A 20 -12.10 5.25 -6.28
N VAL A 21 -12.90 4.43 -5.60
CA VAL A 21 -13.93 3.62 -6.27
C VAL A 21 -15.09 4.53 -6.66
N ALA A 22 -15.45 4.57 -7.94
CA ALA A 22 -16.49 5.45 -8.48
C ALA A 22 -17.73 5.49 -7.55
N GLY A 23 -18.17 6.69 -7.15
CA GLY A 23 -19.32 6.88 -6.24
C GLY A 23 -19.05 6.72 -4.73
N TRP A 24 -17.79 6.53 -4.29
CA TRP A 24 -17.48 6.30 -2.86
C TRP A 24 -17.94 7.42 -1.92
N LYS A 25 -17.89 8.68 -2.37
CA LYS A 25 -18.24 9.87 -1.55
C LYS A 25 -19.69 9.86 -1.04
N SER A 26 -20.59 9.17 -1.74
CA SER A 26 -22.00 9.02 -1.36
C SER A 26 -22.38 7.59 -0.99
N ARG A 27 -21.45 6.63 -1.07
CA ARG A 27 -21.72 5.22 -0.78
C ARG A 27 -21.70 4.96 0.72
N GLY A 28 -22.69 4.20 1.18
CA GLY A 28 -22.86 3.78 2.59
C GLY A 28 -24.32 3.53 2.91
N HIS A 29 -24.58 2.84 4.02
CA HIS A 29 -25.90 2.62 4.61
C HIS A 29 -26.37 3.83 5.41
N GLY A 30 -26.20 5.01 4.82
CA GLY A 30 -26.28 6.32 5.47
C GLY A 30 -24.92 6.90 5.89
N PRO A 31 -24.90 8.11 6.46
CA PRO A 31 -23.68 8.74 6.97
C PRO A 31 -22.99 7.89 8.04
N GLN A 32 -21.68 8.06 8.20
CA GLN A 32 -20.94 7.48 9.33
C GLN A 32 -21.18 8.36 10.56
N PRO A 33 -21.85 7.87 11.61
CA PRO A 33 -22.16 8.67 12.81
C PRO A 33 -20.90 9.14 13.53
N GLU A 34 -19.98 8.22 13.75
CA GLU A 34 -18.77 8.48 14.51
C GLU A 34 -17.65 7.52 14.09
N VAL A 35 -16.43 7.88 14.45
CA VAL A 35 -15.24 7.04 14.27
C VAL A 35 -14.52 6.96 15.60
N GLN A 36 -14.76 5.88 16.34
CA GLN A 36 -14.14 5.57 17.63
C GLN A 36 -13.15 4.40 17.54
N GLY A 37 -13.16 3.67 16.42
CA GLY A 37 -12.37 2.47 16.21
C GLY A 37 -12.09 2.19 14.74
N ILE A 38 -11.13 1.31 14.52
CA ILE A 38 -10.77 0.77 13.20
C ILE A 38 -10.77 -0.75 13.33
N VAL A 39 -11.48 -1.44 12.44
CA VAL A 39 -11.55 -2.90 12.41
C VAL A 39 -10.80 -3.44 11.20
N CYS A 40 -9.78 -4.23 11.49
CA CYS A 40 -8.96 -4.91 10.52
C CYS A 40 -9.58 -6.27 10.15
N HIS A 41 -9.84 -6.47 8.86
CA HIS A 41 -10.38 -7.70 8.30
C HIS A 41 -9.41 -8.33 7.29
N HIS A 42 -9.74 -9.57 6.91
CA HIS A 42 -9.30 -10.14 5.65
C HIS A 42 -10.52 -10.63 4.86
N THR A 43 -10.47 -10.54 3.53
CA THR A 43 -11.65 -10.75 2.67
C THR A 43 -12.18 -12.18 2.63
N ALA A 44 -11.34 -13.17 2.96
CA ALA A 44 -11.56 -14.59 2.67
C ALA A 44 -11.86 -14.84 1.18
N GLY A 45 -11.32 -13.96 0.33
CA GLY A 45 -11.51 -13.94 -1.11
C GLY A 45 -10.67 -14.99 -1.85
N PRO A 46 -10.79 -15.07 -3.18
CA PRO A 46 -10.01 -15.99 -3.99
C PRO A 46 -8.50 -15.78 -3.84
N ALA A 47 -7.70 -16.85 -3.88
CA ALA A 47 -6.24 -16.76 -3.81
C ALA A 47 -5.61 -16.09 -5.06
N GLY A 48 -6.26 -16.22 -6.22
CA GLY A 48 -5.86 -15.59 -7.49
C GLY A 48 -6.83 -14.50 -7.95
N GLY A 49 -6.70 -14.03 -9.19
CA GLY A 49 -7.62 -13.03 -9.77
C GLY A 49 -7.16 -11.58 -9.67
N GLY A 50 -5.87 -11.35 -9.41
CA GLY A 50 -5.26 -10.02 -9.43
C GLY A 50 -5.10 -9.38 -8.06
N ASP A 51 -4.96 -8.06 -8.05
CA ASP A 51 -4.59 -7.30 -6.85
C ASP A 51 -5.70 -7.25 -5.79
N TYR A 52 -6.95 -7.02 -6.20
CA TYR A 52 -8.11 -6.96 -5.30
C TYR A 52 -9.40 -7.55 -5.92
N PRO A 53 -9.45 -8.88 -6.16
CA PRO A 53 -10.62 -9.54 -6.74
C PRO A 53 -11.89 -9.40 -5.90
N SER A 54 -11.76 -9.15 -4.59
CA SER A 54 -12.91 -9.00 -3.68
C SER A 54 -13.64 -7.66 -3.84
N LEU A 55 -13.15 -6.72 -4.66
CA LEU A 55 -13.70 -5.37 -4.77
C LEU A 55 -15.20 -5.33 -5.01
N ALA A 56 -15.72 -6.14 -5.94
CA ALA A 56 -17.16 -6.16 -6.24
C ALA A 56 -17.99 -6.60 -5.01
N VAL A 57 -17.53 -7.62 -4.30
CA VAL A 57 -18.19 -8.13 -3.08
C VAL A 57 -18.13 -7.10 -1.96
N VAL A 58 -16.99 -6.45 -1.75
CA VAL A 58 -16.87 -5.44 -0.69
C VAL A 58 -17.65 -4.16 -1.03
N ARG A 59 -17.74 -3.78 -2.30
CA ARG A 59 -18.49 -2.61 -2.77
C ARG A 59 -20.00 -2.84 -2.77
N ASP A 60 -20.45 -3.94 -3.36
CA ASP A 60 -21.86 -4.18 -3.69
C ASP A 60 -22.54 -5.17 -2.73
N GLY A 61 -21.74 -5.95 -2.00
CA GLY A 61 -22.20 -7.01 -1.13
C GLY A 61 -22.28 -8.37 -1.82
N ARG A 62 -23.04 -9.26 -1.21
CA ARG A 62 -23.31 -10.62 -1.69
C ARG A 62 -24.76 -11.01 -1.34
N PRO A 63 -25.30 -12.12 -1.87
CA PRO A 63 -26.62 -12.59 -1.49
C PRO A 63 -26.77 -12.65 0.05
N GLY A 64 -27.80 -12.00 0.58
CA GLY A 64 -28.07 -11.93 2.02
C GLY A 64 -27.31 -10.83 2.80
N LEU A 65 -26.43 -10.06 2.16
CA LEU A 65 -25.71 -8.94 2.80
C LEU A 65 -25.34 -7.87 1.77
N SER A 66 -26.11 -6.78 1.70
CA SER A 66 -25.82 -5.68 0.77
C SER A 66 -24.58 -4.88 1.17
N GLY A 67 -23.82 -4.45 0.17
CA GLY A 67 -22.68 -3.57 0.36
C GLY A 67 -23.08 -2.13 0.66
N PRO A 68 -22.12 -1.27 1.00
CA PRO A 68 -20.70 -1.60 1.16
C PRO A 68 -20.42 -2.39 2.45
N LEU A 69 -19.47 -3.33 2.36
CA LEU A 69 -19.02 -4.17 3.47
C LEU A 69 -17.82 -3.59 4.20
N SER A 70 -17.20 -2.53 3.68
CA SER A 70 -16.07 -1.82 4.32
C SER A 70 -15.84 -0.47 3.66
N GLN A 71 -15.28 0.49 4.39
CA GLN A 71 -14.91 1.80 3.87
C GLN A 71 -13.65 1.71 2.99
N PHE A 72 -12.72 0.83 3.36
CA PHE A 72 -11.50 0.59 2.60
C PHE A 72 -11.36 -0.88 2.18
N GLY A 73 -10.75 -1.06 1.02
CA GLY A 73 -10.14 -2.31 0.59
C GLY A 73 -8.63 -2.18 0.48
N LEU A 74 -7.89 -3.26 0.69
CA LEU A 74 -6.44 -3.25 0.59
C LEU A 74 -5.94 -4.41 -0.28
N GLY A 75 -5.43 -4.08 -1.46
CA GLY A 75 -4.92 -5.05 -2.43
C GLY A 75 -3.59 -5.67 -2.01
N ARG A 76 -3.24 -6.80 -2.64
CA ARG A 76 -2.00 -7.55 -2.39
C ARG A 76 -0.73 -6.73 -2.63
N SER A 77 -0.79 -5.74 -3.53
CA SER A 77 0.31 -4.82 -3.88
C SER A 77 0.49 -3.66 -2.90
N GLY A 78 -0.33 -3.54 -1.86
CA GLY A 78 -0.36 -2.36 -0.97
C GLY A 78 -1.30 -1.25 -1.44
N ARG A 79 -1.93 -1.39 -2.61
CA ARG A 79 -2.92 -0.43 -3.11
C ARG A 79 -4.14 -0.32 -2.20
N ILE A 80 -4.52 0.90 -1.84
CA ILE A 80 -5.68 1.21 -1.01
C ILE A 80 -6.86 1.61 -1.89
N TYR A 81 -7.98 0.91 -1.76
CA TYR A 81 -9.24 1.20 -2.44
C TYR A 81 -10.17 1.93 -1.48
N VAL A 82 -10.55 3.17 -1.81
CA VAL A 82 -11.52 3.94 -1.04
C VAL A 82 -12.91 3.61 -1.57
N ILE A 83 -13.68 2.84 -0.80
CA ILE A 83 -14.93 2.21 -1.26
C ILE A 83 -16.15 3.02 -0.81
N ALA A 84 -16.16 3.54 0.41
CA ALA A 84 -17.33 4.22 0.95
C ALA A 84 -16.95 5.30 1.96
N ALA A 85 -17.66 6.42 1.92
CA ALA A 85 -17.55 7.51 2.90
C ALA A 85 -18.60 7.40 4.01
N GLY A 86 -19.62 6.57 3.84
CA GLY A 86 -20.68 6.34 4.83
C GLY A 86 -20.48 5.06 5.63
N ARG A 87 -21.53 4.70 6.36
CA ARG A 87 -21.58 3.48 7.17
C ARG A 87 -21.51 2.22 6.32
N CYS A 88 -20.68 1.26 6.72
CA CYS A 88 -20.54 -0.04 6.07
C CYS A 88 -21.01 -1.17 7.00
N TRP A 89 -21.36 -2.33 6.43
CA TRP A 89 -21.72 -3.53 7.19
C TRP A 89 -20.52 -4.47 7.33
N HIS A 90 -19.56 -4.05 8.16
CA HIS A 90 -18.26 -4.72 8.36
C HIS A 90 -18.16 -5.48 9.68
N ASN A 91 -18.79 -4.97 10.75
CA ASN A 91 -18.78 -5.59 12.06
C ASN A 91 -20.13 -5.49 12.80
N ALA A 92 -20.89 -6.58 12.72
CA ALA A 92 -22.04 -6.86 13.58
C ALA A 92 -22.23 -8.38 13.70
N PRO A 93 -22.48 -8.93 14.90
CA PRO A 93 -22.45 -8.26 16.21
C PRO A 93 -21.03 -7.84 16.62
N SER A 94 -20.89 -6.91 17.56
CA SER A 94 -19.61 -6.55 18.16
C SER A 94 -19.64 -6.69 19.69
N THR A 95 -18.53 -7.16 20.27
CA THR A 95 -18.29 -7.18 21.72
C THR A 95 -17.76 -5.83 22.25
N SER A 96 -17.56 -4.85 21.38
CA SER A 96 -17.08 -3.52 21.74
C SER A 96 -18.00 -2.44 21.17
N PRO A 97 -18.54 -1.52 21.99
CA PRO A 97 -19.40 -0.43 21.50
C PRO A 97 -18.63 0.62 20.68
N ARG A 98 -17.32 0.45 20.49
CA ARG A 98 -16.46 1.36 19.73
C ARG A 98 -16.03 0.79 18.39
N HIS A 99 -16.43 -0.46 18.10
CA HIS A 99 -15.98 -1.20 16.93
C HIS A 99 -17.15 -1.81 16.17
N ASP A 100 -18.37 -1.29 16.30
CA ASP A 100 -19.48 -1.72 15.45
C ASP A 100 -19.54 -0.92 14.13
N ASN A 101 -20.48 -1.27 13.26
CA ASN A 101 -20.73 -0.59 11.99
C ASN A 101 -20.88 0.93 12.09
N SER A 102 -21.50 1.45 13.15
CA SER A 102 -21.82 2.86 13.32
C SER A 102 -20.72 3.64 14.05
N SER A 103 -19.83 2.94 14.75
CA SER A 103 -18.77 3.56 15.55
C SER A 103 -17.36 3.31 15.04
N SER A 104 -17.18 2.60 13.93
CA SER A 104 -15.85 2.30 13.40
C SER A 104 -15.77 2.20 11.88
N LEU A 105 -14.55 2.32 11.38
CA LEU A 105 -14.20 2.10 9.98
C LEU A 105 -13.64 0.69 9.79
N GLY A 106 -14.10 -0.01 8.77
CA GLY A 106 -13.57 -1.30 8.33
C GLY A 106 -12.47 -1.13 7.30
N ILE A 107 -11.53 -2.08 7.29
CA ILE A 107 -10.54 -2.28 6.24
C ILE A 107 -10.55 -3.76 5.84
N GLU A 108 -10.91 -4.05 4.59
CA GLU A 108 -10.97 -5.40 4.04
C GLU A 108 -9.73 -5.70 3.19
N ALA A 109 -8.71 -6.31 3.81
CA ALA A 109 -7.46 -6.64 3.14
C ALA A 109 -7.55 -7.97 2.38
N GLU A 110 -7.08 -7.98 1.14
CA GLU A 110 -7.14 -9.15 0.27
C GLU A 110 -6.33 -10.31 0.82
N ASN A 111 -7.04 -11.34 1.28
CA ASN A 111 -6.42 -12.58 1.68
C ASN A 111 -7.45 -13.71 1.69
N ASN A 112 -7.06 -14.92 1.29
CA ASN A 112 -7.93 -16.10 1.33
C ASN A 112 -8.11 -16.69 2.74
N GLY A 113 -7.46 -16.12 3.76
CA GLY A 113 -7.52 -16.54 5.15
C GLY A 113 -6.45 -17.55 5.58
N SER A 114 -5.51 -17.88 4.69
CA SER A 114 -4.40 -18.79 5.00
C SER A 114 -3.08 -18.46 4.27
N GLN A 115 -3.13 -17.70 3.17
CA GLN A 115 -1.93 -17.34 2.41
C GLN A 115 -1.06 -16.34 3.18
N PRO A 116 0.27 -16.38 3.01
CA PRO A 116 1.17 -15.38 3.55
C PRO A 116 0.76 -13.96 3.16
N TRP A 117 1.00 -13.01 4.06
CA TRP A 117 0.78 -11.60 3.81
C TRP A 117 1.99 -10.99 3.09
N PRO A 118 1.83 -10.39 1.90
CA PRO A 118 2.89 -9.59 1.29
C PRO A 118 3.31 -8.45 2.23
N GLU A 119 4.62 -8.23 2.37
CA GLU A 119 5.14 -7.19 3.28
C GLU A 119 4.66 -5.79 2.90
N VAL A 120 4.60 -5.49 1.60
CA VAL A 120 4.05 -4.23 1.07
C VAL A 120 2.58 -4.04 1.46
N GLN A 121 1.79 -5.12 1.50
CA GLN A 121 0.40 -5.07 1.97
C GLN A 121 0.34 -4.79 3.47
N LEU A 122 1.19 -5.43 4.28
CA LEU A 122 1.24 -5.19 5.73
C LEU A 122 1.70 -3.76 6.06
N ASP A 123 2.67 -3.22 5.33
CA ASP A 123 3.12 -1.83 5.47
C ASP A 123 1.97 -0.86 5.14
N ALA A 124 1.28 -1.04 4.01
CA ALA A 124 0.12 -0.24 3.65
C ALA A 124 -0.99 -0.32 4.72
N TYR A 125 -1.23 -1.51 5.27
CA TYR A 125 -2.23 -1.73 6.32
C TYR A 125 -1.90 -0.93 7.58
N ARG A 126 -0.65 -1.03 8.07
CA ARG A 126 -0.19 -0.33 9.27
C ARG A 126 -0.22 1.19 9.06
N ARG A 127 0.22 1.68 7.90
CA ARG A 127 0.20 3.10 7.55
C ARG A 127 -1.21 3.64 7.43
N LEU A 128 -2.13 2.93 6.78
CA LEU A 128 -3.53 3.34 6.69
C LEU A 128 -4.16 3.43 8.09
N CYS A 129 -3.95 2.44 8.94
CA CYS A 129 -4.40 2.49 10.33
C CYS A 129 -3.80 3.68 11.09
N ALA A 130 -2.51 3.98 10.93
CA ALA A 130 -1.87 5.13 11.55
C ALA A 130 -2.45 6.47 11.05
N GLU A 131 -2.68 6.62 9.75
CA GLU A 131 -3.26 7.83 9.17
C GLU A 131 -4.71 8.06 9.60
N LEU A 132 -5.50 6.99 9.71
CA LEU A 132 -6.86 7.06 10.26
C LEU A 132 -6.84 7.40 11.76
N CYS A 133 -5.90 6.83 12.51
CA CYS A 133 -5.70 7.19 13.91
C CYS A 133 -5.38 8.69 14.07
N ARG A 134 -4.49 9.25 13.24
CA ARG A 134 -4.19 10.68 13.27
C ARG A 134 -5.38 11.54 12.86
N GLU A 135 -6.11 11.15 11.81
CA GLU A 135 -7.29 11.87 11.33
C GLU A 135 -8.38 12.00 12.39
N PHE A 136 -8.64 10.92 13.12
CA PHE A 136 -9.76 10.83 14.07
C PHE A 136 -9.34 10.93 15.54
N GLY A 137 -8.08 11.29 15.83
CA GLY A 137 -7.58 11.45 17.20
C GLY A 137 -7.60 10.16 18.02
N LEU A 138 -7.35 9.01 17.39
CA LEU A 138 -7.37 7.69 18.02
C LEU A 138 -5.96 7.23 18.37
N GLY A 139 -5.81 6.56 19.52
CA GLY A 139 -4.61 5.78 19.82
C GLY A 139 -4.61 4.42 19.12
N ALA A 140 -3.43 3.81 18.92
CA ALA A 140 -3.29 2.50 18.27
C ALA A 140 -4.10 1.38 18.95
N SER A 141 -4.47 1.52 20.23
CA SER A 141 -5.35 0.59 20.95
C SER A 141 -6.78 0.51 20.37
N ARG A 142 -7.18 1.47 19.53
CA ARG A 142 -8.43 1.50 18.77
C ARG A 142 -8.36 0.74 17.45
N VAL A 143 -7.20 0.18 17.10
CA VAL A 143 -7.04 -0.70 15.94
C VAL A 143 -7.19 -2.14 16.40
N ARG A 144 -8.27 -2.78 15.96
CA ARG A 144 -8.65 -4.13 16.42
C ARG A 144 -8.82 -5.06 15.24
N ALA A 145 -8.36 -6.28 15.39
CA ALA A 145 -8.78 -7.35 14.50
C ALA A 145 -10.27 -7.63 14.71
N HIS A 146 -10.97 -8.06 13.65
CA HIS A 146 -12.37 -8.48 13.77
C HIS A 146 -12.56 -9.53 14.87
N ARG A 147 -11.65 -10.51 14.98
CA ARG A 147 -11.66 -11.53 16.06
C ARG A 147 -11.53 -10.98 17.48
N GLU A 148 -10.96 -9.79 17.65
CA GLU A 148 -10.81 -9.16 18.98
C GLU A 148 -12.07 -8.40 19.41
N VAL A 149 -13.04 -8.24 18.51
CA VAL A 149 -14.30 -7.51 18.72
C VAL A 149 -15.53 -8.26 18.22
N ASN A 150 -15.36 -9.50 17.75
CA ASN A 150 -16.41 -10.46 17.39
C ASN A 150 -15.85 -11.88 17.54
N THR A 151 -16.28 -12.61 18.58
CA THR A 151 -15.70 -13.92 18.94
C THR A 151 -16.03 -15.04 17.96
N ALA A 152 -16.98 -14.84 17.05
CA ALA A 152 -17.34 -15.79 16.00
C ALA A 152 -16.49 -15.66 14.73
N LYS A 153 -15.50 -14.75 14.73
CA LYS A 153 -14.73 -14.37 13.55
C LYS A 153 -13.24 -14.66 13.74
N PRO A 154 -12.55 -15.25 12.75
CA PRO A 154 -11.12 -15.56 12.87
C PRO A 154 -10.21 -14.46 12.29
N ASP A 155 -10.76 -13.48 11.57
CA ASP A 155 -10.01 -12.51 10.78
C ASP A 155 -9.42 -11.32 11.58
N PRO A 156 -8.30 -10.72 11.12
CA PRO A 156 -7.44 -11.12 10.01
C PRO A 156 -6.51 -12.28 10.43
N HIS A 157 -6.35 -13.32 9.61
CA HIS A 157 -5.55 -14.50 10.00
C HIS A 157 -4.06 -14.14 10.22
N SER A 158 -3.37 -14.87 11.09
CA SER A 158 -1.91 -14.83 11.34
C SER A 158 -1.23 -13.49 11.69
N ILE A 159 -1.94 -12.36 11.67
CA ILE A 159 -1.38 -11.07 12.12
C ILE A 159 -1.36 -11.05 13.66
N ASP A 160 -0.18 -10.89 14.27
CA ASP A 160 -0.08 -10.56 15.70
C ASP A 160 -0.53 -9.11 15.92
N MET A 161 -1.64 -8.93 16.64
CA MET A 161 -2.23 -7.61 16.84
C MET A 161 -1.49 -6.77 17.89
N THR A 162 -0.68 -7.37 18.75
CA THR A 162 0.21 -6.65 19.68
C THR A 162 1.29 -5.95 18.89
N ASP A 163 2.02 -6.70 18.06
CA ASP A 163 3.08 -6.16 17.21
C ASP A 163 2.52 -5.19 16.15
N PHE A 164 1.36 -5.53 15.57
CA PHE A 164 0.69 -4.65 14.62
C PHE A 164 0.37 -3.29 15.24
N ARG A 165 -0.21 -3.27 16.45
CA ARG A 165 -0.52 -2.02 17.16
C ARG A 165 0.74 -1.28 17.60
N ALA A 166 1.81 -1.98 17.99
CA ALA A 166 3.09 -1.35 18.30
C ALA A 166 3.67 -0.62 17.08
N ALA A 167 3.64 -1.25 15.90
CA ALA A 167 4.07 -0.63 14.65
C ALA A 167 3.19 0.57 14.26
N VAL A 168 1.86 0.46 14.42
CA VAL A 168 0.94 1.58 14.21
C VAL A 168 1.23 2.74 15.18
N ALA A 169 1.51 2.46 16.45
CA ALA A 169 1.85 3.48 17.43
C ALA A 169 3.16 4.20 17.09
N ALA A 170 4.18 3.46 16.65
CA ALA A 170 5.44 4.03 16.19
C ALA A 170 5.23 4.95 14.97
N LEU A 171 4.43 4.51 13.99
CA LEU A 171 4.05 5.33 12.85
C LEU A 171 3.35 6.62 13.31
N ILE A 172 2.33 6.53 14.18
CA ILE A 172 1.62 7.70 14.71
C ILE A 172 2.61 8.73 15.31
N ALA A 173 3.62 8.25 16.05
CA ALA A 173 4.65 9.07 16.67
C ALA A 173 5.70 9.67 15.69
N GLY A 174 5.58 9.38 14.39
CA GLY A 174 6.48 9.90 13.36
C GLY A 174 7.75 9.09 13.16
N ALA A 175 7.82 7.86 13.68
CA ALA A 175 8.90 6.95 13.31
C ALA A 175 8.84 6.68 11.79
N PRO A 176 9.98 6.59 11.10
CA PRO A 176 9.99 6.09 9.73
C PRO A 176 9.29 4.72 9.74
N GLY A 177 8.30 4.57 8.85
CA GLY A 177 7.52 3.33 8.78
C GLY A 177 8.38 2.12 8.39
N PRO A 178 7.80 0.90 8.42
CA PRO A 178 8.50 -0.33 8.08
C PRO A 178 9.38 -0.13 6.85
N SER A 179 10.68 -0.34 7.05
CA SER A 179 11.75 -0.16 6.11
C SER A 179 11.80 -1.28 5.09
N TRP A 180 10.71 -1.98 4.75
CA TRP A 180 10.81 -3.14 3.86
C TRP A 180 11.53 -2.79 2.55
N THR A 181 11.32 -1.58 2.01
CA THR A 181 12.11 -1.06 0.90
C THR A 181 13.56 -0.79 1.32
N GLU A 182 13.82 -0.11 2.44
CA GLU A 182 15.18 0.17 2.93
C GLU A 182 15.95 -1.09 3.37
N ASP A 183 15.28 -2.18 3.72
CA ASP A 183 15.83 -3.48 4.06
C ASP A 183 16.07 -4.30 2.80
N LEU A 184 15.11 -4.31 1.86
CA LEU A 184 15.30 -4.91 0.55
C LEU A 184 16.48 -4.27 -0.20
N VAL A 185 16.62 -2.93 -0.19
CA VAL A 185 17.75 -2.26 -0.84
C VAL A 185 19.10 -2.49 -0.15
N LYS A 186 19.14 -2.93 1.11
CA LYS A 186 20.40 -3.39 1.74
C LYS A 186 20.88 -4.70 1.12
N GLU A 187 19.96 -5.53 0.62
CA GLU A 187 20.28 -6.82 -0.01
C GLU A 187 20.49 -6.72 -1.53
N LEU A 188 20.14 -5.59 -2.15
CA LEU A 188 20.33 -5.40 -3.59
C LEU A 188 21.81 -5.23 -3.97
N PRO A 189 22.22 -5.74 -5.13
CA PRO A 189 23.61 -5.67 -5.57
C PRO A 189 24.03 -4.24 -5.86
N LEU A 190 25.30 -3.95 -5.58
CA LEU A 190 25.95 -2.73 -6.06
C LEU A 190 26.14 -2.83 -7.58
N ILE A 191 25.52 -1.94 -8.34
CA ILE A 191 25.74 -1.82 -9.79
C ILE A 191 26.78 -0.75 -10.07
N ARG A 192 27.75 -1.09 -10.92
CA ARG A 192 28.85 -0.22 -11.35
C ARG A 192 29.16 -0.42 -12.83
N LEU A 193 29.94 0.50 -13.40
CA LEU A 193 30.40 0.44 -14.78
C LEU A 193 31.02 -0.94 -15.10
N GLY A 194 30.58 -1.53 -16.21
CA GLY A 194 31.06 -2.83 -16.69
C GLY A 194 30.27 -4.03 -16.21
N ASP A 195 29.37 -3.89 -15.22
CA ASP A 195 28.49 -4.99 -14.83
C ASP A 195 27.56 -5.38 -16.00
N ASP A 196 27.26 -6.67 -16.12
CA ASP A 196 26.40 -7.22 -17.17
C ASP A 196 25.46 -8.27 -16.59
N ASN A 197 24.30 -7.83 -16.09
CA ASN A 197 23.33 -8.67 -15.39
C ASN A 197 21.90 -8.11 -15.47
N TYR A 198 20.92 -8.87 -14.97
CA TYR A 198 19.52 -8.46 -14.99
C TYR A 198 19.18 -7.30 -14.04
N ASP A 199 20.00 -7.04 -13.03
CA ASP A 199 19.79 -5.92 -12.12
C ASP A 199 20.06 -4.58 -12.81
N VAL A 200 21.06 -4.52 -13.70
CA VAL A 200 21.27 -3.38 -14.61
C VAL A 200 20.02 -3.13 -15.47
N LYS A 201 19.39 -4.19 -15.97
CA LYS A 201 18.15 -4.08 -16.74
C LYS A 201 17.02 -3.49 -15.88
N THR A 202 16.94 -3.87 -14.61
CA THR A 202 16.01 -3.27 -13.64
C THR A 202 16.28 -1.77 -13.44
N VAL A 203 17.53 -1.36 -13.25
CA VAL A 203 17.91 0.07 -13.14
C VAL A 203 17.43 0.86 -14.36
N ARG A 204 17.65 0.33 -15.57
CA ARG A 204 17.19 0.96 -16.83
C ARG A 204 15.68 1.15 -16.83
N GLY A 205 14.93 0.11 -16.48
CA GLY A 205 13.47 0.17 -16.36
C GLY A 205 13.00 1.21 -15.35
N CYS A 206 13.60 1.24 -14.16
CA CYS A 206 13.27 2.19 -13.10
C CYS A 206 13.55 3.64 -13.52
N LEU A 207 14.73 3.93 -14.09
CA LEU A 207 15.06 5.28 -14.58
C LEU A 207 14.08 5.74 -15.67
N PHE A 208 13.72 4.85 -16.60
CA PHE A 208 12.77 5.17 -17.67
C PHE A 208 11.37 5.44 -17.11
N ALA A 209 10.87 4.56 -16.23
CA ALA A 209 9.55 4.69 -15.62
C ALA A 209 9.41 5.98 -14.79
N ARG A 210 10.53 6.49 -14.24
CA ARG A 210 10.60 7.75 -13.49
C ARG A 210 10.87 8.98 -14.36
N GLY A 211 10.98 8.83 -15.68
CA GLY A 211 11.19 9.95 -16.59
C GLY A 211 12.61 10.52 -16.62
N HIS A 212 13.61 9.77 -16.13
CA HIS A 212 15.01 10.20 -16.13
C HIS A 212 15.80 9.77 -17.38
N VAL A 213 15.13 9.19 -18.38
CA VAL A 213 15.77 8.72 -19.62
C VAL A 213 15.29 9.56 -20.81
N PRO A 214 16.11 10.48 -21.33
CA PRO A 214 15.74 11.28 -22.49
C PRO A 214 15.76 10.45 -23.78
N PRO A 215 14.98 10.81 -24.82
CA PRO A 215 14.98 10.08 -26.10
C PRO A 215 16.35 9.92 -26.77
N ALA A 216 17.25 10.88 -26.56
CA ALA A 216 18.61 10.82 -27.08
C ALA A 216 19.42 9.62 -26.54
N ALA A 217 19.09 9.09 -25.35
CA ALA A 217 19.80 7.98 -24.74
C ALA A 217 19.65 6.66 -25.50
N TYR A 218 18.61 6.52 -26.32
CA TYR A 218 18.32 5.30 -27.08
C TYR A 218 18.14 5.56 -28.58
N ALA A 219 18.43 6.77 -29.07
CA ALA A 219 18.23 7.14 -30.47
C ALA A 219 19.10 6.34 -31.46
N THR A 220 20.28 5.90 -31.02
CA THR A 220 21.24 5.13 -31.83
C THR A 220 21.31 3.65 -31.43
N VAL A 221 20.50 3.22 -30.46
CA VAL A 221 20.48 1.83 -30.00
C VAL A 221 19.64 1.02 -30.99
N GLN A 222 20.13 -0.17 -31.34
CA GLN A 222 19.35 -1.13 -32.14
C GLN A 222 18.02 -1.40 -31.44
N ASP A 223 16.91 -1.35 -32.19
CA ASP A 223 15.54 -1.49 -31.65
C ASP A 223 15.12 -0.35 -30.69
N GLY A 224 15.83 0.78 -30.71
CA GLY A 224 15.47 2.00 -29.98
C GLY A 224 15.33 1.80 -28.47
N LEU A 225 14.22 2.30 -27.92
CA LEU A 225 13.90 2.17 -26.49
C LEU A 225 13.80 0.69 -26.07
N GLU A 226 13.25 -0.17 -26.90
CA GLU A 226 13.09 -1.59 -26.57
C GLU A 226 14.46 -2.27 -26.42
N GLY A 227 15.38 -2.03 -27.35
CA GLY A 227 16.75 -2.52 -27.25
C GLY A 227 17.48 -1.94 -26.03
N TRP A 228 17.30 -0.64 -25.76
CA TRP A 228 17.89 0.00 -24.59
C TRP A 228 17.37 -0.59 -23.28
N LEU A 229 16.06 -0.87 -23.16
CA LEU A 229 15.45 -1.50 -21.99
C LEU A 229 15.79 -2.99 -21.84
N LYS A 230 16.24 -3.66 -22.92
CA LYS A 230 16.66 -5.06 -22.87
C LYS A 230 18.13 -5.24 -22.52
N SER A 231 18.96 -4.19 -22.66
CA SER A 231 20.38 -4.25 -22.33
C SER A 231 20.61 -4.57 -20.85
N THR A 232 21.48 -5.53 -20.59
CA THR A 232 21.94 -5.93 -19.25
C THR A 232 23.28 -5.28 -18.89
N ARG A 233 23.89 -4.52 -19.81
CA ARG A 233 25.22 -3.94 -19.61
C ARG A 233 25.16 -2.56 -18.99
N CYS A 234 25.95 -2.34 -17.95
CA CYS A 234 26.19 -1.03 -17.35
C CYS A 234 27.29 -0.33 -18.14
N ASP A 235 26.88 0.49 -19.10
CA ASP A 235 27.76 1.29 -19.97
C ASP A 235 27.89 2.73 -19.45
N ASP A 236 28.80 3.50 -20.04
CA ASP A 236 29.04 4.90 -19.65
C ASP A 236 27.78 5.76 -19.78
N GLY A 237 26.92 5.45 -20.77
CA GLY A 237 25.64 6.13 -20.97
C GLY A 237 24.67 5.92 -19.82
N LEU A 238 24.57 4.69 -19.30
CA LEU A 238 23.76 4.40 -18.12
C LEU A 238 24.33 5.07 -16.87
N VAL A 239 25.65 5.03 -16.67
CA VAL A 239 26.31 5.67 -15.51
C VAL A 239 26.01 7.17 -15.48
N GLU A 240 26.05 7.85 -16.63
CA GLU A 240 25.69 9.28 -16.72
C GLU A 240 24.22 9.54 -16.38
N LEU A 241 23.29 8.66 -16.78
CA LEU A 241 21.89 8.77 -16.40
C LEU A 241 21.68 8.55 -14.89
N VAL A 242 22.43 7.61 -14.29
CA VAL A 242 22.42 7.38 -12.84
C VAL A 242 22.91 8.63 -12.10
N ARG A 243 24.01 9.26 -12.54
CA ARG A 243 24.51 10.50 -11.92
C ARG A 243 23.48 11.63 -11.94
N ARG A 244 22.79 11.81 -13.07
CA ARG A 244 21.73 12.82 -13.19
C ARG A 244 20.55 12.53 -12.28
N PHE A 245 20.16 11.26 -12.16
CA PHE A 245 19.14 10.83 -11.22
C PHE A 245 19.57 11.10 -9.76
N GLN A 246 20.77 10.68 -9.38
CA GLN A 246 21.33 10.94 -8.05
C GLN A 246 21.35 12.43 -7.72
N GLN A 247 21.79 13.27 -8.66
CA GLN A 247 21.79 14.72 -8.49
C GLN A 247 20.37 15.28 -8.30
N ALA A 248 19.38 14.77 -9.04
CA ALA A 248 17.97 15.17 -8.88
C ALA A 248 17.39 14.77 -7.52
N GLU A 249 17.85 13.65 -6.96
CA GLU A 249 17.44 13.13 -5.65
C GLU A 249 18.28 13.68 -4.48
N GLY A 250 19.28 14.53 -4.74
CA GLY A 250 20.17 15.06 -3.70
C GLY A 250 21.16 14.04 -3.12
N ILE A 251 21.52 13.01 -3.91
CA ILE A 251 22.49 11.96 -3.58
C ILE A 251 23.83 12.32 -4.23
N ASP A 252 24.95 11.85 -3.65
CA ASP A 252 26.28 11.96 -4.26
C ASP A 252 26.26 11.35 -5.68
N PRO A 253 26.56 12.11 -6.75
CA PRO A 253 26.46 11.64 -8.13
C PRO A 253 27.68 10.82 -8.55
N ASP A 254 27.94 9.72 -7.84
CA ASP A 254 29.07 8.82 -8.09
C ASP A 254 28.86 7.92 -9.32
N GLY A 255 27.60 7.74 -9.74
CA GLY A 255 27.19 6.86 -10.84
C GLY A 255 27.07 5.39 -10.44
N LEU A 256 27.10 5.09 -9.13
CA LEU A 256 26.90 3.77 -8.55
C LEU A 256 25.43 3.58 -8.16
N VAL A 257 24.91 2.37 -8.36
CA VAL A 257 23.58 2.02 -7.84
C VAL A 257 23.77 1.15 -6.60
N GLY A 258 23.94 1.81 -5.46
CA GLY A 258 23.96 1.20 -4.13
C GLY A 258 22.66 1.44 -3.36
N PRO A 259 22.59 1.10 -2.06
CA PRO A 259 21.36 1.22 -1.26
C PRO A 259 20.71 2.60 -1.30
N SER A 260 21.51 3.67 -1.31
CA SER A 260 21.04 5.06 -1.40
C SER A 260 20.36 5.38 -2.74
N THR A 261 20.85 4.80 -3.84
CA THR A 261 20.30 4.98 -5.19
C THR A 261 19.12 4.04 -5.46
N TRP A 262 19.19 2.79 -4.96
CA TRP A 262 18.11 1.81 -5.10
C TRP A 262 16.82 2.26 -4.42
N ALA A 263 16.91 2.87 -3.23
CA ALA A 263 15.75 3.30 -2.47
C ALA A 263 14.82 4.22 -3.29
N PRO A 264 15.27 5.37 -3.82
CA PRO A 264 14.44 6.22 -4.66
C PRO A 264 14.11 5.60 -6.02
N LEU A 265 14.94 4.71 -6.59
CA LEU A 265 14.60 3.96 -7.81
C LEU A 265 13.42 3.00 -7.63
N LEU A 266 13.14 2.55 -6.41
CA LEU A 266 12.09 1.58 -6.07
C LEU A 266 10.87 2.19 -5.34
N ARG A 267 10.93 3.46 -4.92
CA ARG A 267 9.77 4.17 -4.31
C ARG A 267 8.60 4.28 -5.29
N VAL A 268 7.51 3.53 -5.07
CA VAL A 268 6.28 3.61 -5.88
C VAL A 268 5.37 4.71 -5.37
#